data_AF-A0A8J5THB1-F1
#
_entry.id   AF-A0A8J5THB1-F1
#
_cell.length_a   1.000
_cell.length_b   1.000
_cell.length_c   1.000
_cell.angle_alpha   90.00
_cell.angle_beta   90.00
_cell.angle_gamma   90.00
#
_symmetry.space_group_name_H-M   'P 1'
#
loop_
_entity.id
_entity.type
_entity.pdbx_description
1 polymer ?
#
loop_
_entity_poly.entity_id
_entity_poly.type
_entity_poly.pdbx_seq_one_letter_code
_entity_poly.pdbx_strand_id
1 'polypeptide(L)'
;MILGGLYIEMAALRMAGSWLQGSGWAETLVQADIASPGIANSFLKAAHVTRTRRGHQITAATLNILQHKAFGKYTEDAQSDGHEPLEFGVWCQQRAECCPQFQYWAIILNLELSIFMFVRSL
;
A
#
# COMPACT_ATOMS: atom_id res chain seq x y z
N MET A 1 -30.65 4.71 -0.79
CA MET A 1 -29.40 5.43 -1.11
C MET A 1 -28.20 4.64 -0.58
N ILE A 2 -28.02 3.39 -1.01
CA ILE A 2 -26.97 2.47 -0.51
C ILE A 2 -26.06 2.00 -1.66
N LEU A 3 -26.54 2.04 -2.91
CA LEU A 3 -25.77 1.64 -4.08
C LEU A 3 -24.64 2.62 -4.44
N GLY A 4 -24.82 3.94 -4.19
CA GLY A 4 -23.83 4.96 -4.57
C GLY A 4 -22.46 4.75 -3.93
N GLY A 5 -22.41 4.63 -2.60
CA GLY A 5 -21.15 4.42 -1.86
C GLY A 5 -20.43 3.13 -2.25
N LEU A 6 -21.17 2.05 -2.48
CA LEU A 6 -20.60 0.77 -2.92
C LEU A 6 -19.96 0.87 -4.31
N TYR A 7 -20.61 1.52 -5.28
CA TYR A 7 -20.02 1.71 -6.61
C TYR A 7 -18.82 2.65 -6.59
N ILE A 8 -18.86 3.69 -5.75
CA ILE A 8 -17.72 4.61 -5.57
C ILE A 8 -16.51 3.85 -5.00
N GLU A 9 -16.71 3.06 -3.94
CA GLU A 9 -15.65 2.22 -3.39
C GLU A 9 -15.12 1.24 -4.44
N MET A 10 -16.01 0.54 -5.15
CA MET A 10 -15.62 -0.41 -6.20
C MET A 10 -14.79 0.26 -7.29
N ALA A 11 -15.15 1.46 -7.72
CA ALA A 11 -14.38 2.24 -8.69
C ALA A 11 -13.00 2.62 -8.14
N ALA A 12 -12.93 3.09 -6.89
CA ALA A 12 -11.67 3.43 -6.24
C ALA A 12 -10.74 2.23 -6.07
N LEU A 13 -11.27 1.08 -5.63
CA LEU A 13 -10.50 -0.17 -5.51
C LEU A 13 -10.05 -0.69 -6.88
N ARG A 14 -10.85 -0.56 -7.93
CA ARG A 14 -10.43 -0.89 -9.30
C ARG A 14 -9.30 -0.03 -9.78
N MET A 15 -9.36 1.28 -9.52
CA MET A 15 -8.27 2.19 -9.85
C MET A 15 -6.97 1.76 -9.15
N ALA A 16 -7.01 1.46 -7.85
CA ALA A 16 -5.85 0.94 -7.12
C ALA A 16 -5.36 -0.41 -7.69
N GLY A 17 -6.29 -1.31 -8.03
CA GLY A 17 -5.98 -2.58 -8.69
C GLY A 17 -5.27 -2.41 -10.03
N SER A 18 -5.67 -1.44 -10.86
CA SER A 18 -5.00 -1.11 -12.11
C SER A 18 -3.56 -0.61 -11.89
N TRP A 19 -3.33 0.19 -10.85
CA TRP A 19 -1.98 0.64 -10.48
C TRP A 19 -1.08 -0.52 -10.03
N LEU A 20 -1.66 -1.54 -9.39
CA LEU A 20 -0.96 -2.74 -8.92
C LEU A 20 -0.84 -3.85 -9.97
N GLN A 21 -1.41 -3.66 -11.16
CA GLN A 21 -1.38 -4.69 -12.18
C GLN A 21 0.05 -4.88 -12.71
N GLY A 22 0.54 -6.12 -12.66
CA GLY A 22 1.90 -6.47 -13.09
C GLY A 22 3.01 -6.08 -12.11
N SER A 23 2.67 -5.58 -10.91
CA SER A 23 3.67 -5.18 -9.90
C SER A 23 4.20 -6.35 -9.05
N GLY A 24 3.65 -7.56 -9.24
CA GLY A 24 3.91 -8.70 -8.36
C GLY A 24 3.02 -8.71 -7.10
N TRP A 25 2.10 -7.75 -6.94
CA TRP A 25 1.24 -7.66 -5.76
C TRP A 25 0.37 -8.91 -5.56
N ALA A 26 -0.32 -9.36 -6.60
CA ALA A 26 -1.19 -10.54 -6.51
C ALA A 26 -0.38 -11.79 -6.16
N GLU A 27 0.80 -11.95 -6.77
CA GLU A 27 1.75 -13.03 -6.49
C GLU A 27 2.23 -12.97 -5.04
N THR A 28 2.52 -11.77 -4.51
CA THR A 28 2.94 -11.59 -3.12
C THR A 28 1.84 -12.00 -2.15
N LEU A 29 0.57 -11.67 -2.44
CA LEU A 29 -0.56 -12.11 -1.63
C LEU A 29 -0.72 -13.63 -1.64
N VAL A 30 -0.43 -14.29 -2.76
CA VAL A 30 -0.42 -15.75 -2.85
C VAL A 30 0.73 -16.35 -2.04
N GLN A 31 1.95 -15.81 -2.21
CA GLN A 31 3.14 -16.29 -1.49
C GLN A 31 3.03 -16.11 0.02
N ALA A 32 2.34 -15.06 0.47
CA ALA A 32 2.05 -14.81 1.88
C ALA A 32 0.83 -15.59 2.42
N ASP A 33 0.24 -16.50 1.63
CA ASP A 33 -0.94 -17.29 1.98
C ASP A 33 -2.17 -16.45 2.39
N ILE A 34 -2.29 -15.24 1.83
CA ILE A 34 -3.43 -14.34 2.08
C ILE A 34 -4.62 -14.72 1.19
N ALA A 35 -4.35 -15.19 -0.03
CA ALA A 35 -5.36 -15.53 -1.01
C ALA A 35 -4.85 -16.59 -2.00
N SER A 36 -5.76 -17.42 -2.52
CA SER A 36 -5.43 -18.31 -3.65
C SER A 36 -5.18 -17.49 -4.93
N PRO A 37 -4.48 -18.04 -5.95
CA PRO A 37 -4.16 -17.31 -7.18
C PRO A 37 -5.38 -16.68 -7.87
N GLY A 38 -6.51 -17.40 -7.91
CA GLY A 38 -7.75 -16.89 -8.49
C GLY A 38 -8.35 -15.74 -7.67
N ILE A 39 -8.28 -15.83 -6.34
CA ILE A 39 -8.80 -14.78 -5.45
C ILE A 39 -7.90 -13.53 -5.49
N ALA A 40 -6.58 -13.70 -5.45
CA ALA A 40 -5.63 -12.58 -5.53
C ALA A 40 -5.80 -11.80 -6.84
N ASN A 41 -5.89 -12.50 -7.97
CA ASN A 41 -6.17 -11.87 -9.26
C ASN A 41 -7.55 -11.17 -9.32
N SER A 42 -8.52 -11.65 -8.55
CA SER A 42 -9.84 -11.00 -8.48
C SER A 42 -9.80 -9.64 -7.77
N PHE A 43 -8.82 -9.41 -6.89
CA PHE A 43 -8.66 -8.15 -6.18
C PHE A 43 -8.25 -7.02 -7.13
N LEU A 44 -7.41 -7.30 -8.13
CA LEU A 44 -7.04 -6.34 -9.18
C LEU A 44 -8.26 -5.75 -9.91
N LYS A 45 -9.37 -6.50 -9.97
CA LYS A 45 -10.61 -6.12 -10.67
C LYS A 45 -11.73 -5.67 -9.73
N ALA A 46 -11.46 -5.65 -8.42
CA ALA A 46 -12.45 -5.49 -7.35
C ALA A 46 -13.71 -6.36 -7.54
N ALA A 47 -13.53 -7.63 -7.93
CA ALA A 47 -14.66 -8.53 -8.20
C ALA A 47 -15.58 -8.73 -6.97
N HIS A 48 -14.98 -8.69 -5.78
CA HIS A 48 -15.69 -8.70 -4.50
C HIS A 48 -15.17 -7.56 -3.63
N VAL A 49 -15.96 -6.49 -3.52
CA VAL A 49 -15.57 -5.24 -2.84
C VAL A 49 -15.01 -5.49 -1.44
N THR A 50 -15.73 -6.22 -0.57
CA THR A 50 -15.28 -6.49 0.81
C THR A 50 -13.94 -7.24 0.87
N ARG A 51 -13.77 -8.29 0.06
CA ARG A 51 -12.51 -9.07 0.06
C ARG A 51 -11.35 -8.28 -0.52
N THR A 52 -11.62 -7.52 -1.58
CA THR A 52 -10.64 -6.63 -2.23
C THR A 52 -10.18 -5.55 -1.26
N ARG A 53 -11.11 -4.89 -0.58
CA ARG A 53 -10.80 -3.92 0.48
C ARG A 53 -9.88 -4.53 1.54
N ARG A 54 -10.18 -5.74 2.03
CA ARG A 54 -9.32 -6.43 3.00
C ARG A 54 -7.91 -6.65 2.46
N GLY A 55 -7.76 -7.06 1.20
CA GLY A 55 -6.46 -7.21 0.54
C GLY A 55 -5.65 -5.91 0.52
N HIS A 56 -6.27 -4.80 0.13
CA HIS A 56 -5.64 -3.48 0.17
C HIS A 56 -5.34 -3.01 1.60
N GLN A 57 -6.20 -3.29 2.59
CA GLN A 57 -5.94 -2.93 3.99
C GLN A 57 -4.72 -3.66 4.56
N ILE A 58 -4.57 -4.95 4.24
CA ILE A 58 -3.39 -5.74 4.59
C ILE A 58 -2.14 -5.15 3.92
N THR A 59 -2.27 -4.76 2.65
CA THR A 59 -1.18 -4.16 1.88
C THR A 59 -0.73 -2.84 2.50
N ALA A 60 -1.64 -1.90 2.74
CA ALA A 60 -1.35 -0.62 3.38
C ALA A 60 -0.68 -0.80 4.76
N ALA A 61 -1.21 -1.69 5.60
CA ALA A 61 -0.62 -1.97 6.90
C ALA A 61 0.80 -2.55 6.76
N THR A 62 1.00 -3.48 5.82
CA THR A 62 2.31 -4.11 5.58
C THR A 62 3.32 -3.11 5.05
N LEU A 63 2.94 -2.26 4.08
CA LEU A 63 3.79 -1.20 3.55
C LEU A 63 4.21 -0.22 4.64
N ASN A 64 3.26 0.23 5.48
CA ASN A 64 3.57 1.12 6.59
C ASN A 64 4.56 0.48 7.58
N ILE A 65 4.36 -0.79 7.94
CA ILE A 65 5.29 -1.53 8.81
C ILE A 65 6.68 -1.66 8.17
N LEU A 66 6.75 -2.00 6.87
CA LEU A 66 8.01 -2.14 6.16
C LEU A 66 8.77 -0.81 6.06
N GLN A 67 8.07 0.29 5.81
CA GLN A 67 8.66 1.63 5.81
C GLN A 67 9.25 2.00 7.17
N HIS A 68 8.52 1.78 8.26
CA HIS A 68 9.01 2.07 9.61
C HIS A 68 10.17 1.15 10.02
N LYS A 69 10.16 -0.14 9.61
CA LYS A 69 11.30 -1.04 9.81
C LYS A 69 12.55 -0.58 9.06
N ALA A 70 12.39 -0.14 7.80
CA ALA A 70 13.49 0.37 7.01
C ALA A 70 14.04 1.69 7.60
N PHE A 71 13.15 2.55 8.11
CA PHE A 71 13.54 3.75 8.82
C PHE A 71 14.32 3.43 10.11
N GLY A 72 13.84 2.47 10.92
CA GLY A 72 14.54 2.05 12.14
C GLY A 72 15.98 1.61 11.88
N LYS A 73 16.21 0.80 10.83
CA LYS A 73 17.57 0.42 10.41
C LYS A 73 18.41 1.62 10.01
N TYR A 74 17.85 2.53 9.21
CA TYR A 74 18.54 3.77 8.85
C TYR A 74 18.93 4.59 10.08
N THR A 75 18.06 4.69 11.09
CA THR A 75 18.36 5.44 12.31
C THR A 75 19.47 4.79 13.13
N GLU A 76 19.50 3.45 13.22
CA GLU A 76 20.58 2.69 13.88
C GLU A 76 21.93 2.92 13.18
N ASP A 77 21.94 2.89 11.84
CA ASP A 77 23.13 3.14 11.03
C ASP A 77 23.62 4.59 11.21
N ALA A 78 22.71 5.58 11.12
CA ALA A 78 23.06 7.00 11.28
C ALA A 78 23.67 7.31 12.65
N GLN A 79 23.11 6.73 13.72
CA GLN A 79 23.63 6.87 15.08
C GLN A 79 25.01 6.23 15.25
N SER A 80 25.21 5.05 14.65
CA SER A 80 26.51 4.36 14.66
C SER A 80 27.59 5.17 13.95
N ASP A 81 27.22 5.91 12.91
CA ASP A 81 28.09 6.82 12.17
C ASP A 81 28.23 8.21 12.82
N GLY A 82 27.61 8.45 13.98
CA GLY A 82 27.66 9.72 14.71
C GLY A 82 26.85 10.86 14.09
N HIS A 83 25.91 10.56 13.18
CA HIS A 83 25.03 11.52 12.54
C HIS A 83 23.67 11.58 13.23
N GLU A 84 23.06 12.77 13.26
CA GLU A 84 21.66 12.91 13.68
C GLU A 84 20.73 12.35 12.59
N PRO A 85 19.83 11.40 12.91
CA PRO A 85 18.91 10.86 11.92
C PRO A 85 17.87 11.89 11.48
N LEU A 86 17.50 11.83 10.20
CA LEU A 86 16.40 12.62 9.66
C LEU A 86 15.06 12.25 10.30
N GLU A 87 14.14 13.22 10.33
CA GLU A 87 12.74 12.97 10.67
C GLU A 87 12.09 12.04 9.64
N PHE A 88 11.15 11.19 10.08
CA PHE A 88 10.61 10.10 9.25
C PHE A 88 10.01 10.58 7.92
N GLY A 89 9.25 11.68 7.94
CA GLY A 89 8.67 12.25 6.73
C GLY A 89 9.72 12.70 5.72
N VAL A 90 10.74 13.43 6.20
CA VAL A 90 11.87 13.90 5.39
C VAL A 90 12.66 12.73 4.81
N TRP A 91 12.94 11.71 5.63
CA TRP A 91 13.61 10.51 5.17
C TRP A 91 12.79 9.79 4.08
N CYS A 92 11.49 9.61 4.28
CA CYS A 92 10.62 9.00 3.27
C CYS A 92 10.65 9.77 1.94
N GLN A 93 10.63 11.10 1.99
CA GLN A 93 10.73 11.92 0.79
C GLN A 93 12.07 11.70 0.07
N GLN A 94 13.18 11.80 0.79
CA GLN A 94 14.52 11.58 0.22
C GLN A 94 14.64 10.17 -0.38
N ARG A 95 14.12 9.15 0.30
CA ARG A 95 14.13 7.76 -0.20
C ARG A 95 13.29 7.61 -1.47
N ALA A 96 12.15 8.30 -1.56
CA ALA A 96 11.31 8.30 -2.75
C ALA A 96 12.01 9.00 -3.94
N GLU A 97 12.84 10.01 -3.69
CA GLU A 97 13.62 10.68 -4.75
C GLU A 97 14.77 9.80 -5.26
N CYS A 98 15.43 9.03 -4.39
CA CYS A 98 16.59 8.22 -4.77
C CYS A 98 16.29 6.76 -5.16
N CYS A 99 15.11 6.23 -4.84
CA CYS A 99 14.77 4.83 -5.06
C CYS A 99 13.39 4.68 -5.72
N PRO A 100 13.33 4.41 -7.04
CA PRO A 100 12.07 4.28 -7.78
C PRO A 100 11.12 3.23 -7.21
N GLN A 101 11.66 2.11 -6.71
CA GLN A 101 10.85 1.06 -6.09
C GLN A 101 10.22 1.55 -4.77
N PHE A 102 10.97 2.27 -3.94
CA PHE A 102 10.43 2.87 -2.72
C PHE A 102 9.36 3.90 -3.06
N GLN A 103 9.61 4.75 -4.05
CA GLN A 103 8.65 5.75 -4.53
C GLN A 103 7.34 5.11 -4.97
N TYR A 104 7.41 4.07 -5.80
CA TYR A 104 6.25 3.36 -6.30
C TYR A 104 5.37 2.85 -5.13
N TRP A 105 5.98 2.14 -4.18
CA TRP A 105 5.22 1.60 -3.03
C TRP A 105 4.75 2.68 -2.05
N ALA A 106 5.46 3.80 -1.92
CA ALA A 106 5.00 4.95 -1.15
C ALA A 106 3.76 5.61 -1.79
N ILE A 107 3.72 5.72 -3.12
CA ILE A 107 2.54 6.20 -3.86
C ILE A 107 1.36 5.26 -3.63
N ILE A 108 1.56 3.94 -3.72
CA ILE A 108 0.50 2.95 -3.45
C ILE A 108 -0.03 3.10 -2.03
N LEU A 109 0.84 3.20 -1.02
CA LEU A 109 0.41 3.37 0.37
C LEU A 109 -0.46 4.63 0.53
N ASN A 110 -0.01 5.77 0.00
CA ASN A 110 -0.76 7.02 0.05
C ASN A 110 -2.11 6.93 -0.68
N LEU A 111 -2.14 6.24 -1.82
CA LEU A 111 -3.36 6.00 -2.59
C LEU A 111 -4.36 5.14 -1.80
N GLU A 112 -3.92 4.01 -1.24
CA GLU A 112 -4.76 3.12 -0.44
C GLU A 112 -5.34 3.83 0.79
N LEU A 113 -4.52 4.57 1.53
CA LEU A 113 -4.96 5.34 2.69
C LEU A 113 -5.98 6.42 2.28
N SER A 114 -5.74 7.13 1.18
CA SER A 114 -6.68 8.13 0.65
C SER A 114 -8.01 7.52 0.26
N ILE A 115 -8.01 6.35 -0.39
CA ILE A 115 -9.24 5.60 -0.72
C ILE A 115 -9.99 5.22 0.56
N PHE A 116 -9.31 4.71 1.58
CA PHE A 116 -9.96 4.31 2.83
C PHE A 116 -10.55 5.50 3.60
N MET A 117 -9.83 6.62 3.67
CA MET A 117 -10.35 7.85 4.28
C MET A 117 -11.57 8.36 3.53
N PHE A 118 -11.50 8.43 2.20
CA PHE A 118 -12.60 8.88 1.36
C PHE A 118 -13.83 7.99 1.51
N VAL A 119 -13.67 6.67 1.38
CA VAL A 119 -14.79 5.73 1.51
C VAL A 119 -15.42 5.75 2.91
N ARG A 120 -14.63 6.04 3.95
CA ARG A 120 -15.15 6.22 5.33
C ARG A 120 -15.95 7.52 5.51
N SER A 121 -15.73 8.51 4.65
CA SER A 121 -16.41 9.82 4.71
C SER A 121 -17.73 9.88 3.93
N LEU A 122 -18.03 8.85 3.13
CA LEU A 122 -19.30 8.67 2.39
C LEU A 122 -20.40 8.14 3.30
#